data_AF-A0A8H5AZC7-F1
#
_entry.id   AF-A0A8H5AZC7-F1
#
_cell.length_a   1.000
_cell.length_b   1.000
_cell.length_c   1.000
_cell.angle_alpha   90.00
_cell.angle_beta   90.00
_cell.angle_gamma   90.00
#
_symmetry.space_group_name_H-M   'P 1'
#
loop_
_entity.id
_entity.type
_entity.pdbx_description
1 polymer ?
#
loop_
_entity_poly.entity_id
_entity_poly.type
_entity_poly.pdbx_seq_one_letter_code
_entity_poly.pdbx_strand_id
1 'polypeptide(L)'
;MASLPTSVPCIHTPICEACVILHGVDEEIIRITSALQNLAKRRQEVVTTLNRSHDRVTRVPPEITSHIFYLYTHNLEGSNVVKGLFTIALVSKSWRNIVLSTPQLWTSITLSSSGRRWIFPREIAETWLKRSGGLQVNVALRWTNRVPITTSIGHEDPDPPSRRARVGQPFLDILHLLQQNHGRMQHLQLQIPVDILSGLGFRPGCLPKFSLHLDRVRSSENSLRIPSGFKQITCLRIDAELTATNALDLLRQCPFLTEWTSLIVRHHHPDTAAPLRHVLALELSNFDVDLDDMFPLFVNALTIPRLRRLVIKVTSRFQVVPLVIDLSYITGMIGRSTSSLTDFSLQIAGTLDRNRFTIFSTDLHRLSQLRSFSLKFDADYYDAEEGWDPTSTLFQPFLVPKPGPPFLPCLRRFHYSTPRLQPWIHIAAFCKYHSTNTTVRSLSVADFSSCADLLSRGVIDKESLQVFLTLPTTGLTFKFDTKLLAMSIEYHELPTPGDDVLSYYIGLEKSLESVRTFRRRVLWHLNPNTSLNDALPGSDEEMDPEDVSESAKVALHIYGY
;
A
#
# COMPACT_ATOMS: atom_id res chain seq x y z
N MET A 1 48.24 19.99 -8.20
CA MET A 1 49.38 20.24 -7.29
C MET A 1 49.37 21.71 -7.02
N ALA A 2 49.15 22.13 -5.77
CA ALA A 2 49.36 23.52 -5.41
C ALA A 2 50.83 23.84 -5.68
N SER A 3 51.11 24.87 -6.46
CA SER A 3 52.46 25.40 -6.63
C SER A 3 53.03 25.66 -5.23
N LEU A 4 54.14 25.01 -4.90
CA LEU A 4 54.87 25.32 -3.68
C LEU A 4 55.11 26.85 -3.67
N PRO A 5 54.89 27.52 -2.53
CA PRO A 5 55.09 28.96 -2.44
C PRO A 5 56.51 29.26 -2.92
N THR A 6 56.63 30.05 -3.98
CA THR A 6 57.91 30.51 -4.50
C THR A 6 58.66 31.17 -3.35
N SER A 7 59.74 30.55 -2.90
CA SER A 7 60.54 31.03 -1.78
C SER A 7 60.96 32.46 -2.03
N VAL A 8 60.70 33.35 -1.06
CA VAL A 8 61.14 34.75 -1.12
C VAL A 8 62.67 34.75 -1.27
N PRO A 9 63.24 35.40 -2.31
CA PRO A 9 64.68 35.41 -2.52
C PRO A 9 65.38 36.06 -1.32
N CYS A 10 66.35 35.35 -0.74
CA CYS A 10 67.20 35.89 0.32
C CYS A 10 68.05 37.04 -0.25
N ILE A 11 67.96 38.23 0.37
CA ILE A 11 68.61 39.47 -0.11
C ILE A 11 70.14 39.46 0.19
N HIS A 12 70.64 38.44 0.91
CA HIS A 12 72.03 38.39 1.34
C HIS A 12 72.94 37.84 0.22
N THR A 13 73.83 38.68 -0.30
CA THR A 13 75.04 38.29 -1.02
C THR A 13 76.23 38.40 -0.08
N PRO A 14 77.03 37.34 0.15
CA PRO A 14 76.97 35.99 -0.46
C PRO A 14 75.83 35.11 0.07
N ILE A 15 75.44 34.09 -0.73
CA ILE A 15 74.37 33.11 -0.41
C ILE A 15 74.63 32.54 1.00
N CYS A 16 73.66 32.70 1.91
CA CYS A 16 73.83 32.16 3.25
C CYS A 16 73.68 30.63 3.26
N GLU A 17 74.43 29.96 4.15
CA GLU A 17 74.45 28.51 4.32
C GLU A 17 73.05 27.90 4.47
N ALA A 18 72.15 28.60 5.18
CA ALA A 18 70.76 28.18 5.36
C ALA A 18 69.98 28.07 4.04
N CYS A 19 70.25 28.92 3.04
CA CYS A 19 69.60 28.84 1.73
C CYS A 19 70.09 27.63 0.92
N VAL A 20 71.38 27.29 1.04
CA VAL A 20 71.94 26.09 0.40
C VAL A 20 71.35 24.82 1.02
N ILE A 21 71.24 24.78 2.35
CA ILE A 21 70.60 23.68 3.07
C ILE A 21 69.11 23.55 2.68
N LEU A 22 68.37 24.66 2.67
CA LEU A 22 66.95 24.66 2.30
C LEU A 22 66.72 24.15 0.87
N HIS A 23 67.53 24.60 -0.09
CA HIS A 23 67.45 24.12 -1.48
C HIS A 23 67.71 22.61 -1.56
N GLY A 24 68.69 22.09 -0.83
CA GLY A 24 68.96 20.65 -0.76
C GLY A 24 67.78 19.85 -0.18
N VAL A 25 67.12 20.38 0.85
CA VAL A 25 65.90 19.76 1.42
C VAL A 25 64.74 19.81 0.41
N ASP A 26 64.54 20.93 -0.29
CA ASP A 26 63.50 21.06 -1.31
C ASP A 26 63.70 20.09 -2.49
N GLU A 27 64.94 19.91 -2.96
CA GLU A 27 65.27 18.90 -3.97
C GLU A 27 64.96 17.48 -3.50
N GLU A 28 65.27 17.17 -2.24
CA GLU A 28 64.95 15.88 -1.65
C GLU A 28 63.43 15.66 -1.50
N ILE A 29 62.68 16.69 -1.10
CA ILE A 29 61.20 16.66 -1.05
C ILE A 29 60.64 16.39 -2.44
N ILE A 30 61.13 17.07 -3.49
CA ILE A 30 60.69 16.86 -4.87
C ILE A 30 60.98 15.42 -5.32
N ARG A 31 62.18 14.91 -5.02
CA ARG A 31 62.58 13.54 -5.36
C ARG A 31 61.69 12.49 -4.67
N ILE A 32 61.47 12.62 -3.36
CA ILE A 32 60.63 11.68 -2.59
C ILE A 32 59.18 11.75 -3.05
N THR A 33 58.65 12.96 -3.30
CA THR A 33 57.28 13.14 -3.80
C THR A 33 57.10 12.46 -5.15
N SER A 34 58.08 12.61 -6.05
CA SER A 34 58.07 11.94 -7.37
C SER A 34 58.12 10.41 -7.23
N ALA A 35 58.95 9.89 -6.32
CA ALA A 35 59.03 8.45 -6.03
C ALA A 35 57.71 7.90 -5.47
N LEU A 36 57.06 8.63 -4.54
CA LEU A 36 55.76 8.28 -3.98
C LEU A 36 54.66 8.28 -5.06
N GLN A 37 54.65 9.27 -5.96
CA GLN A 37 53.71 9.29 -7.10
C GLN A 37 53.90 8.09 -8.02
N ASN A 38 55.15 7.70 -8.31
CA ASN A 38 55.45 6.52 -9.13
C ASN A 38 55.03 5.21 -8.45
N LEU A 39 55.26 5.07 -7.14
CA LEU A 39 54.79 3.91 -6.38
C LEU A 39 53.26 3.85 -6.32
N ALA A 40 52.59 5.00 -6.14
CA ALA A 40 51.13 5.08 -6.18
C ALA A 40 50.58 4.65 -7.55
N LYS A 41 51.22 5.08 -8.65
CA LYS A 41 50.87 4.65 -10.01
C LYS A 41 51.05 3.13 -10.19
N ARG A 42 52.21 2.57 -9.81
CA ARG A 42 52.47 1.12 -9.88
C ARG A 42 51.48 0.32 -9.03
N ARG A 43 51.16 0.79 -7.82
CA ARG A 43 50.11 0.19 -6.97
C ARG A 43 48.76 0.18 -7.68
N GLN A 44 48.37 1.27 -8.31
CA GLN A 44 47.11 1.36 -9.07
C GLN A 44 47.08 0.39 -10.26
N GLU A 45 48.20 0.21 -10.95
CA GLU A 45 48.34 -0.77 -12.04
C GLU A 45 48.20 -2.21 -11.54
N VAL A 46 48.90 -2.57 -10.46
CA VAL A 46 48.80 -3.91 -9.84
C VAL A 46 47.39 -4.19 -9.34
N VAL A 47 46.74 -3.25 -8.66
CA VAL A 47 45.34 -3.38 -8.21
C VAL A 47 44.41 -3.56 -9.40
N THR A 48 44.65 -2.86 -10.51
CA THR A 48 43.83 -3.00 -11.73
C THR A 48 43.99 -4.38 -12.35
N THR A 49 45.21 -4.91 -12.42
CA THR A 49 45.48 -6.26 -12.92
C THR A 49 44.89 -7.33 -12.00
N LEU A 50 45.04 -7.17 -10.68
CA LEU A 50 44.50 -8.09 -9.68
C LEU A 50 42.96 -8.11 -9.72
N ASN A 51 42.32 -6.94 -9.82
CA ASN A 51 40.88 -6.89 -9.99
C ASN A 51 40.44 -7.57 -11.30
N ARG A 52 41.19 -7.44 -12.40
CA ARG A 52 40.86 -8.16 -13.65
C ARG A 52 40.99 -9.68 -13.53
N SER A 53 41.98 -10.19 -12.78
CA SER A 53 42.17 -11.64 -12.64
C SER A 53 41.25 -12.28 -11.59
N HIS A 54 40.93 -11.55 -10.52
CA HIS A 54 40.18 -12.05 -9.35
C HIS A 54 38.72 -11.61 -9.27
N ASP A 55 38.26 -10.61 -10.02
CA ASP A 55 36.85 -10.19 -9.98
C ASP A 55 35.98 -11.22 -10.71
N ARG A 56 35.38 -12.13 -9.92
CA ARG A 56 34.44 -13.14 -10.41
C ARG A 56 33.26 -12.51 -11.15
N VAL A 57 32.89 -11.26 -10.84
CA VAL A 57 31.79 -10.59 -11.51
C VAL A 57 32.18 -10.14 -12.92
N THR A 58 33.44 -9.76 -13.16
CA THR A 58 33.89 -9.43 -14.52
C THR A 58 33.92 -10.61 -15.48
N ARG A 59 33.85 -11.85 -14.96
CA ARG A 59 33.71 -13.07 -15.76
C ARG A 59 32.26 -13.35 -16.17
N VAL A 60 31.30 -12.70 -15.52
CA VAL A 60 29.90 -12.82 -15.89
C VAL A 60 29.66 -11.99 -17.15
N PRO A 61 29.06 -12.55 -18.21
CA PRO A 61 28.75 -11.79 -19.41
C PRO A 61 27.93 -10.52 -19.08
N PRO A 62 28.14 -9.41 -19.81
CA PRO A 62 27.45 -8.16 -19.53
C PRO A 62 25.93 -8.30 -19.61
N GLU A 63 25.41 -9.22 -20.41
CA GLU A 63 23.98 -9.54 -20.54
C GLU A 63 23.42 -10.08 -19.21
N ILE A 64 24.10 -11.06 -18.61
CA ILE A 64 23.69 -11.66 -17.33
C ILE A 64 23.82 -10.64 -16.21
N THR A 65 24.91 -9.86 -16.20
CA THR A 65 25.10 -8.77 -15.23
C THR A 65 24.02 -7.70 -15.34
N SER A 66 23.65 -7.32 -16.58
CA SER A 66 22.57 -6.37 -16.83
C SER A 66 21.21 -6.90 -16.35
N HIS A 67 20.98 -8.21 -16.50
CA HIS A 67 19.77 -8.86 -16.01
C HIS A 67 19.71 -8.88 -14.48
N ILE A 68 20.83 -9.14 -13.81
CA ILE A 68 20.94 -9.03 -12.34
C ILE A 68 20.63 -7.59 -11.89
N PHE A 69 21.17 -6.58 -12.57
CA PHE A 69 20.86 -5.17 -12.27
C PHE A 69 19.40 -4.83 -12.49
N TYR A 70 18.79 -5.39 -13.54
CA TYR A 70 17.37 -5.23 -13.80
C TYR A 70 16.53 -5.82 -12.66
N LEU A 71 16.79 -7.06 -12.25
CA LEU A 71 16.08 -7.69 -11.12
C LEU A 71 16.27 -6.92 -9.81
N TYR A 72 17.50 -6.47 -9.52
CA TYR A 72 17.77 -5.65 -8.35
C TYR A 72 16.98 -4.34 -8.36
N THR A 73 16.96 -3.63 -9.49
CA THR A 73 16.29 -2.32 -9.59
C THR A 73 14.78 -2.42 -9.71
N HIS A 74 14.25 -3.51 -10.28
CA HIS A 74 12.82 -3.77 -10.39
C HIS A 74 12.17 -3.99 -9.02
N ASN A 75 12.91 -4.53 -8.05
CA ASN A 75 12.45 -4.70 -6.67
C ASN A 75 12.54 -3.42 -5.83
N LEU A 76 13.10 -2.33 -6.38
CA LEU A 76 13.16 -1.03 -5.69
C LEU A 76 11.96 -0.18 -6.09
N GLU A 77 11.39 0.54 -5.12
CA GLU A 77 10.28 1.46 -5.37
C GLU A 77 10.72 2.93 -5.35
N GLY A 78 10.09 3.74 -6.21
CA GLY A 78 10.20 5.19 -6.17
C GLY A 78 11.63 5.72 -6.35
N SER A 79 12.07 6.58 -5.43
CA SER A 79 13.40 7.21 -5.50
C SER A 79 14.56 6.25 -5.21
N ASN A 80 14.27 5.07 -4.67
CA ASN A 80 15.29 4.05 -4.42
C ASN A 80 15.81 3.43 -5.73
N VAL A 81 15.02 3.39 -6.80
CA VAL A 81 15.48 2.92 -8.12
C VAL A 81 16.68 3.74 -8.62
N VAL A 82 16.54 5.07 -8.55
CA VAL A 82 17.60 6.01 -8.96
C VAL A 82 18.85 5.81 -8.12
N LYS A 83 18.69 5.75 -6.79
CA LYS A 83 19.81 5.50 -5.87
C LYS A 83 20.46 4.15 -6.14
N GLY A 84 19.68 3.10 -6.34
CA GLY A 84 20.14 1.75 -6.64
C GLY A 84 20.99 1.70 -7.90
N LEU A 85 20.53 2.32 -8.99
CA LEU A 85 21.28 2.40 -10.25
C LEU A 85 22.61 3.16 -10.08
N PHE A 86 22.61 4.28 -9.36
CA PHE A 86 23.85 5.02 -9.10
C PHE A 86 24.79 4.22 -8.18
N THR A 87 24.28 3.53 -7.17
CA THR A 87 25.07 2.64 -6.30
C THR A 87 25.75 1.55 -7.12
N ILE A 88 25.02 0.87 -8.02
CA ILE A 88 25.60 -0.13 -8.94
C ILE A 88 26.68 0.52 -9.82
N ALA A 89 26.42 1.70 -10.37
CA ALA A 89 27.38 2.42 -11.22
C ALA A 89 28.62 2.95 -10.45
N LEU A 90 28.61 2.95 -9.12
CA LEU A 90 29.74 3.34 -8.28
C LEU A 90 30.66 2.17 -7.92
N VAL A 91 30.20 0.91 -8.07
CA VAL A 91 30.98 -0.28 -7.70
C VAL A 91 32.28 -0.40 -8.51
N SER A 92 32.19 -0.35 -9.84
CA SER A 92 33.36 -0.45 -10.72
C SER A 92 33.14 0.27 -12.06
N LYS A 93 34.22 0.52 -12.80
CA LYS A 93 34.13 1.06 -14.17
C LYS A 93 33.37 0.12 -15.11
N SER A 94 33.53 -1.19 -14.94
CA SER A 94 32.82 -2.20 -15.75
C SER A 94 31.32 -2.14 -15.49
N TRP A 95 30.91 -2.16 -14.22
CA TRP A 95 29.50 -2.08 -13.83
C TRP A 95 28.86 -0.77 -14.29
N ARG A 96 29.58 0.35 -14.16
CA ARG A 96 29.15 1.63 -14.69
C ARG A 96 28.89 1.55 -16.20
N ASN A 97 29.80 0.99 -16.97
CA ASN A 97 29.63 0.88 -18.42
C ASN A 97 28.39 0.06 -18.76
N ILE A 98 28.17 -1.08 -18.09
CA ILE A 98 26.98 -1.92 -18.26
C ILE A 98 25.71 -1.13 -17.93
N VAL A 99 25.67 -0.44 -16.79
CA VAL A 99 24.51 0.39 -16.40
C VAL A 99 24.23 1.48 -17.44
N LEU A 100 25.27 2.16 -17.91
CA LEU A 100 25.15 3.24 -18.90
C LEU A 100 24.77 2.74 -20.29
N SER A 101 25.17 1.53 -20.67
CA SER A 101 24.93 0.95 -22.00
C SER A 101 23.67 0.10 -22.10
N THR A 102 22.90 -0.06 -21.01
CA THR A 102 21.69 -0.91 -20.97
C THR A 102 20.43 -0.05 -20.86
N PRO A 103 19.75 0.30 -21.98
CA PRO A 103 18.60 1.20 -21.98
C PRO A 103 17.43 0.74 -21.11
N GLN A 104 17.24 -0.58 -20.95
CA GLN A 104 16.15 -1.18 -20.17
C GLN A 104 16.17 -0.71 -18.70
N LEU A 105 17.36 -0.47 -18.14
CA LEU A 105 17.53 0.04 -16.78
C LEU A 105 17.05 1.49 -16.61
N TRP A 106 16.84 2.21 -17.71
CA TRP A 106 16.41 3.62 -17.72
C TRP A 106 14.94 3.77 -18.11
N THR A 107 14.17 2.68 -18.18
CA THR A 107 12.75 2.72 -18.59
C THR A 107 11.80 3.13 -17.46
N SER A 108 12.27 3.31 -16.23
CA SER A 108 11.47 3.79 -15.10
C SER A 108 12.20 4.90 -14.35
N ILE A 109 11.54 6.03 -14.09
CA ILE A 109 12.08 7.12 -13.27
C ILE A 109 11.01 7.67 -12.34
N THR A 110 11.35 7.81 -11.06
CA THR A 110 10.53 8.55 -10.09
C THR A 110 11.27 9.80 -9.66
N LEU A 111 10.72 10.97 -10.02
CA LEU A 111 11.24 12.28 -9.66
C LEU A 111 10.40 12.84 -8.53
N SER A 112 10.96 12.88 -7.31
CA SER A 112 10.26 13.41 -6.13
C SER A 112 10.90 14.69 -5.63
N SER A 113 10.07 15.68 -5.27
CA SER A 113 10.49 16.83 -4.47
C SER A 113 10.41 16.51 -2.98
N SER A 114 11.49 16.72 -2.23
CA SER A 114 11.46 16.64 -0.77
C SER A 114 11.61 18.04 -0.17
N GLY A 115 10.50 18.57 0.35
CA GLY A 115 10.45 19.91 0.92
C GLY A 115 10.53 21.01 -0.14
N ARG A 116 11.36 22.03 0.10
CA ARG A 116 11.45 23.22 -0.78
C ARG A 116 12.42 23.06 -1.95
N ARG A 117 13.19 21.96 -2.00
CA ARG A 117 14.18 21.73 -3.04
C ARG A 117 13.74 20.58 -3.94
N TRP A 118 13.53 20.91 -5.21
CA TRP A 118 13.51 19.91 -6.26
C TRP A 118 14.93 19.32 -6.36
N ILE A 119 15.10 18.09 -5.88
CA ILE A 119 16.39 17.38 -5.86
C ILE A 119 16.78 16.90 -7.26
N PHE A 120 15.86 16.97 -8.22
CA PHE A 120 16.06 16.49 -9.57
C PHE A 120 16.12 17.63 -10.57
N PRO A 121 17.33 18.06 -10.96
CA PRO A 121 17.54 18.95 -12.09
C PRO A 121 16.95 18.35 -13.38
N ARG A 122 16.48 19.23 -14.26
CA ARG A 122 15.98 18.89 -15.60
C ARG A 122 16.99 18.03 -16.37
N GLU A 123 18.28 18.29 -16.19
CA GLU A 123 19.40 17.60 -16.82
C GLU A 123 19.43 16.10 -16.47
N ILE A 124 19.01 15.73 -15.26
CA ILE A 124 18.90 14.32 -14.86
C ILE A 124 17.77 13.65 -15.62
N ALA A 125 16.60 14.28 -15.69
CA ALA A 125 15.46 13.76 -16.43
C ALA A 125 15.78 13.60 -17.93
N GLU A 126 16.45 14.60 -18.52
CA GLU A 126 16.89 14.55 -19.92
C GLU A 126 17.92 13.45 -20.15
N THR A 127 18.92 13.32 -19.27
CA THR A 127 19.90 12.24 -19.33
C THR A 127 19.21 10.87 -19.24
N TRP A 128 18.19 10.75 -18.38
CA TRP A 128 17.43 9.51 -18.22
C TRP A 128 16.65 9.15 -19.49
N LEU A 129 15.94 10.12 -20.07
CA LEU A 129 15.21 9.95 -21.34
C LEU A 129 16.15 9.63 -22.50
N LYS A 130 17.34 10.23 -22.53
CA LYS A 130 18.36 9.93 -23.54
C LYS A 130 18.89 8.50 -23.38
N ARG A 131 19.15 8.06 -22.15
CA ARG A 131 19.71 6.72 -21.87
C ARG A 131 18.71 5.59 -22.06
N SER A 132 17.40 5.84 -21.91
CA SER A 132 16.37 4.86 -22.27
C SER A 132 16.25 4.62 -23.77
N GLY A 133 16.99 5.38 -24.61
CA GLY A 133 17.11 5.13 -26.04
C GLY A 133 15.79 5.40 -26.77
N GLY A 134 15.25 4.40 -27.45
CA GLY A 134 13.92 4.45 -28.09
C GLY A 134 12.83 3.74 -27.30
N LEU A 135 13.15 3.18 -26.12
CA LEU A 135 12.21 2.38 -25.34
C LEU A 135 11.13 3.27 -24.72
N GLN A 136 9.98 2.65 -24.44
CA GLN A 136 8.93 3.32 -23.70
C GLN A 136 9.33 3.51 -22.24
N VAL A 137 8.93 4.64 -21.65
CA VAL A 137 9.34 5.07 -20.31
C VAL A 137 8.13 5.22 -19.40
N ASN A 138 8.28 4.75 -18.17
CA ASN A 138 7.39 4.97 -17.05
C ASN A 138 7.94 6.11 -16.19
N VAL A 139 7.19 7.21 -16.09
CA VAL A 139 7.63 8.40 -15.37
C VAL A 139 6.65 8.68 -14.24
N ALA A 140 7.16 8.75 -13.01
CA ALA A 140 6.41 9.21 -11.86
C ALA A 140 6.97 10.54 -11.36
N LEU A 141 6.18 11.61 -11.39
CA LEU A 141 6.53 12.87 -10.77
C LEU A 141 5.79 13.02 -9.46
N ARG A 142 6.50 13.21 -8.35
CA ARG A 142 5.91 13.37 -7.02
C ARG A 142 6.28 14.71 -6.41
N TRP A 143 5.29 15.57 -6.24
CA TRP A 143 5.43 16.84 -5.55
C TRP A 143 4.72 16.76 -4.20
N THR A 144 5.46 16.34 -3.18
CA THR A 144 4.97 16.42 -1.80
C THR A 144 5.32 17.78 -1.22
N ASN A 145 4.46 18.78 -1.40
CA ASN A 145 4.64 20.09 -0.77
C ASN A 145 4.27 20.02 0.72
N ARG A 146 5.07 19.33 1.52
CA ARG A 146 5.02 19.48 2.98
C ARG A 146 5.73 20.78 3.33
N VAL A 147 5.13 21.93 3.02
CA VAL A 147 5.40 23.09 3.87
C VAL A 147 4.88 22.64 5.23
N PRO A 148 5.72 22.55 6.28
CA PRO A 148 5.18 22.38 7.61
C PRO A 148 4.19 23.52 7.76
N ILE A 149 2.91 23.20 7.96
CA ILE A 149 1.98 24.18 8.50
C ILE A 149 2.55 24.41 9.89
N THR A 150 3.55 25.29 10.00
CA THR A 150 3.86 25.89 11.27
C THR A 150 2.56 26.57 11.61
N THR A 151 1.83 25.97 12.53
CA THR A 151 0.69 26.54 13.23
C THR A 151 1.19 27.69 14.10
N SER A 152 1.93 28.63 13.49
CA SER A 152 2.19 29.95 14.02
C SER A 152 0.86 30.68 13.96
N ILE A 153 -0.02 30.27 14.87
CA ILE A 153 -1.19 30.99 15.36
C ILE A 153 -0.65 32.37 15.73
N GLY A 154 -0.87 33.38 14.90
CA GLY A 154 -0.62 34.77 15.29
C GLY A 154 -0.21 35.77 14.20
N HIS A 155 0.40 35.38 13.09
CA HIS A 155 0.77 36.35 12.05
C HIS A 155 0.65 35.76 10.66
N GLU A 156 -0.54 35.93 10.07
CA GLU A 156 -0.76 35.80 8.63
C GLU A 156 -0.02 36.95 7.92
N ASP A 157 1.27 36.78 7.69
CA ASP A 157 1.88 37.49 6.57
C ASP A 157 1.56 36.67 5.32
N PRO A 158 0.68 37.13 4.42
CA PRO A 158 0.33 36.41 3.21
C PRO A 158 1.59 36.24 2.37
N ASP A 159 2.20 35.05 2.47
CA ASP A 159 3.42 34.68 1.74
C ASP A 159 3.19 35.06 0.25
N PRO A 160 3.94 36.04 -0.28
CA PRO A 160 3.53 36.71 -1.50
C PRO A 160 3.45 35.72 -2.66
N PRO A 161 2.46 35.83 -3.57
CA PRO A 161 2.23 34.88 -4.66
C PRO A 161 3.47 34.62 -5.53
N SER A 162 4.40 35.58 -5.57
CA SER A 162 5.71 35.48 -6.23
C SER A 162 6.64 34.39 -5.66
N ARG A 163 6.51 33.99 -4.38
CA ARG A 163 7.30 32.88 -3.81
C ARG A 163 6.80 31.51 -4.26
N ARG A 164 5.48 31.30 -4.38
CA ARG A 164 4.91 30.03 -4.87
C ARG A 164 5.26 29.76 -6.32
N ALA A 165 5.22 30.80 -7.16
CA ALA A 165 5.60 30.71 -8.57
C ALA A 165 7.05 30.20 -8.76
N ARG A 166 7.99 30.61 -7.91
CA ARG A 166 9.40 30.20 -8.04
C ARG A 166 9.66 28.73 -7.68
N VAL A 167 8.91 28.16 -6.74
CA VAL A 167 9.12 26.75 -6.30
C VAL A 167 8.60 25.77 -7.36
N GLY A 168 7.67 26.19 -8.22
CA GLY A 168 7.10 25.36 -9.28
C GLY A 168 7.85 25.33 -10.60
N GLN A 169 8.74 26.28 -10.87
CA GLN A 169 9.41 26.35 -12.18
C GLN A 169 10.16 25.06 -12.55
N PRO A 170 10.98 24.44 -11.67
CA PRO A 170 11.68 23.21 -12.03
C PRO A 170 10.72 22.06 -12.37
N PHE A 171 9.56 22.01 -11.72
CA PHE A 171 8.53 21.02 -12.02
C PHE A 171 7.92 21.25 -13.40
N LEU A 172 7.59 22.49 -13.73
CA LEU A 172 7.06 22.86 -15.04
C LEU A 172 8.07 22.59 -16.15
N ASP A 173 9.36 22.83 -15.90
CA ASP A 173 10.44 22.54 -16.85
C ASP A 173 10.55 21.04 -17.14
N ILE A 174 10.44 20.20 -16.10
CA ILE A 174 10.38 18.74 -16.25
C ILE A 174 9.12 18.32 -17.00
N LEU A 175 7.96 18.85 -16.66
CA LEU A 175 6.71 18.54 -17.36
C LEU A 175 6.77 18.91 -18.85
N HIS A 176 7.36 20.06 -19.18
CA HIS A 176 7.58 20.47 -20.55
C HIS A 176 8.54 19.52 -21.29
N LEU A 177 9.63 19.10 -20.64
CA LEU A 177 10.54 18.09 -21.17
C LEU A 177 9.81 16.75 -21.42
N LEU A 178 8.95 16.31 -20.51
CA LEU A 178 8.13 15.12 -20.71
C LEU A 178 7.15 15.31 -21.86
N GLN A 179 6.50 16.46 -21.96
CA GLN A 179 5.59 16.78 -23.06
C GLN A 179 6.29 16.70 -24.42
N GLN A 180 7.56 17.10 -24.52
CA GLN A 180 8.36 16.96 -25.74
C GLN A 180 8.65 15.49 -26.09
N ASN A 181 8.56 14.57 -25.13
CA ASN A 181 8.88 13.15 -25.26
C ASN A 181 7.64 12.23 -25.11
N HIS A 182 6.43 12.77 -25.26
CA HIS A 182 5.19 12.03 -24.98
C HIS A 182 4.99 10.76 -25.80
N GLY A 183 5.46 10.70 -27.04
CA GLY A 183 5.36 9.51 -27.89
C GLY A 183 6.13 8.29 -27.34
N ARG A 184 7.01 8.49 -26.36
CA ARG A 184 7.77 7.43 -25.69
C ARG A 184 7.23 7.09 -24.31
N MET A 185 6.21 7.77 -23.80
CA MET A 185 5.70 7.50 -22.46
C MET A 185 4.68 6.36 -22.49
N GLN A 186 4.95 5.29 -21.73
CA GLN A 186 3.99 4.21 -21.52
C GLN A 186 3.04 4.54 -20.36
N HIS A 187 3.61 5.10 -19.30
CA HIS A 187 2.89 5.46 -18.09
C HIS A 187 3.43 6.78 -17.55
N LEU A 188 2.54 7.74 -17.32
CA LEU A 188 2.87 8.96 -16.60
C LEU A 188 2.01 9.03 -15.35
N GLN A 189 2.67 9.01 -14.19
CA GLN A 189 2.05 9.21 -12.88
C GLN A 189 2.42 10.60 -12.37
N LEU A 190 1.42 11.46 -12.17
CA LEU A 190 1.62 12.78 -11.56
C LEU A 190 1.03 12.78 -10.15
N GLN A 191 1.85 12.95 -9.13
CA GLN A 191 1.42 13.23 -7.76
C GLN A 191 1.66 14.71 -7.47
N ILE A 192 0.62 15.54 -7.52
CA ILE A 192 0.75 17.00 -7.40
C ILE A 192 -0.29 17.62 -6.47
N PRO A 193 0.01 18.77 -5.88
CA PRO A 193 -0.99 19.63 -5.26
C PRO A 193 -2.03 20.10 -6.28
N VAL A 194 -3.28 20.21 -5.84
CA VAL A 194 -4.42 20.56 -6.69
C VAL A 194 -4.37 21.97 -7.25
N ASP A 195 -3.83 22.92 -6.47
CA ASP A 195 -3.69 24.32 -6.87
C ASP A 195 -2.81 24.50 -8.13
N ILE A 196 -1.96 23.51 -8.41
CA ILE A 196 -1.05 23.53 -9.55
C ILE A 196 -1.71 22.96 -10.80
N LEU A 197 -2.73 22.10 -10.65
CA LEU A 197 -3.37 21.39 -11.74
C LEU A 197 -3.94 22.36 -12.79
N SER A 198 -4.54 23.47 -12.36
CA SER A 198 -5.11 24.49 -13.25
C SER A 198 -4.06 25.24 -14.06
N GLY A 199 -2.84 25.37 -13.54
CA GLY A 199 -1.69 25.99 -14.21
C GLY A 199 -0.93 25.06 -15.14
N LEU A 200 -1.23 23.75 -15.14
CA LEU A 200 -0.59 22.81 -16.05
C LEU A 200 -1.14 23.02 -17.46
N GLY A 201 -0.42 23.80 -18.29
CA GLY A 201 -0.61 23.87 -19.75
C GLY A 201 -0.34 22.54 -20.48
N PHE A 202 -0.27 21.43 -19.75
CA PHE A 202 0.05 20.11 -20.23
C PHE A 202 -1.13 19.51 -20.98
N ARG A 203 -0.87 18.98 -22.19
CA ARG A 203 -1.87 18.31 -23.03
C ARG A 203 -1.51 16.84 -23.19
N PRO A 204 -1.96 15.95 -22.29
CA PRO A 204 -1.60 14.53 -22.33
C PRO A 204 -2.23 13.71 -23.46
N GLY A 205 -2.89 14.32 -24.45
CA GLY A 205 -3.76 13.67 -25.45
C GLY A 205 -3.14 12.56 -26.33
N CYS A 206 -1.89 12.18 -26.09
CA CYS A 206 -1.20 11.09 -26.78
C CYS A 206 -0.72 9.99 -25.82
N LEU A 207 -1.09 10.02 -24.53
CA LEU A 207 -0.58 9.07 -23.54
C LEU A 207 -1.49 7.84 -23.45
N PRO A 208 -0.95 6.61 -23.57
CA PRO A 208 -1.76 5.39 -23.51
C PRO A 208 -2.27 5.08 -22.10
N LYS A 209 -1.49 5.43 -21.06
CA LYS A 209 -1.91 5.34 -19.64
C LYS A 209 -1.45 6.57 -18.88
N PHE A 210 -2.39 7.23 -18.22
CA PHE A 210 -2.13 8.43 -17.44
C PHE A 210 -2.77 8.29 -16.07
N SER A 211 -1.91 8.28 -15.04
CA SER A 211 -2.31 8.23 -13.64
C SER A 211 -2.14 9.60 -13.00
N LEU A 212 -3.21 10.13 -12.43
CA LEU A 212 -3.19 11.39 -11.71
C LEU A 212 -3.46 11.12 -10.23
N HIS A 213 -2.51 11.48 -9.39
CA HIS A 213 -2.60 11.49 -7.94
C HIS A 213 -2.62 12.96 -7.48
N LEU A 214 -3.71 13.38 -6.86
CA LEU A 214 -3.86 14.71 -6.30
C LEU A 214 -3.71 14.61 -4.78
N ASP A 215 -2.70 15.28 -4.25
CA ASP A 215 -2.46 15.37 -2.80
C ASP A 215 -3.14 16.63 -2.24
N ARG A 216 -3.90 16.48 -1.13
CA ARG A 216 -4.39 17.59 -0.28
C ARG A 216 -5.02 18.77 -1.04
N VAL A 217 -6.25 18.58 -1.55
CA VAL A 217 -7.17 19.70 -1.86
C VAL A 217 -7.52 20.38 -0.54
N ARG A 218 -7.31 21.70 -0.45
CA ARG A 218 -7.91 22.48 0.64
C ARG A 218 -9.40 22.62 0.34
N SER A 219 -10.24 22.25 1.30
CA SER A 219 -11.71 22.16 1.16
C SER A 219 -12.42 23.45 0.73
N SER A 220 -11.73 24.61 0.72
CA SER A 220 -12.33 25.89 0.36
C SER A 220 -12.41 26.16 -1.14
N GLU A 221 -11.70 25.41 -1.99
CA GLU A 221 -11.77 25.61 -3.44
C GLU A 221 -12.99 24.88 -4.03
N ASN A 222 -14.09 25.62 -4.15
CA ASN A 222 -15.41 25.11 -4.56
C ASN A 222 -15.48 24.44 -5.94
N SER A 223 -14.42 24.44 -6.76
CA SER A 223 -14.45 23.78 -8.06
C SER A 223 -13.11 23.21 -8.47
N LEU A 224 -12.87 21.93 -8.16
CA LEU A 224 -11.80 21.18 -8.79
C LEU A 224 -12.17 20.93 -10.25
N ARG A 225 -11.50 21.61 -11.19
CA ARG A 225 -11.65 21.37 -12.63
C ARG A 225 -10.40 20.70 -13.18
N ILE A 226 -10.60 19.57 -13.86
CA ILE A 226 -9.52 18.92 -14.59
C ILE A 226 -9.34 19.68 -15.91
N PRO A 227 -8.11 20.11 -16.27
CA PRO A 227 -7.86 20.76 -17.54
C PRO A 227 -8.32 19.88 -18.70
N SER A 228 -8.92 20.48 -19.73
CA SER A 228 -9.56 19.74 -20.85
C SER A 228 -8.62 18.77 -21.59
N GLY A 229 -7.30 18.94 -21.46
CA GLY A 229 -6.30 18.02 -22.01
C GLY A 229 -6.25 16.65 -21.31
N PHE A 230 -6.77 16.52 -20.09
CA PHE A 230 -6.59 15.35 -19.20
C PHE A 230 -7.72 14.32 -19.33
N LYS A 231 -8.46 14.29 -20.45
CA LYS A 231 -9.54 13.32 -20.65
C LYS A 231 -9.07 11.85 -20.65
N GLN A 232 -7.79 11.61 -20.92
CA GLN A 232 -7.15 10.29 -20.97
C GLN A 232 -6.70 9.74 -19.61
N ILE A 233 -7.10 10.36 -18.49
CA ILE A 233 -6.83 9.78 -17.16
C ILE A 233 -7.47 8.40 -17.07
N THR A 234 -6.63 7.38 -16.83
CA THR A 234 -7.05 5.99 -16.61
C THR A 234 -7.07 5.65 -15.12
N CYS A 235 -6.24 6.30 -14.30
CA CYS A 235 -6.22 6.10 -12.86
C CYS A 235 -6.21 7.46 -12.15
N LEU A 236 -7.14 7.65 -11.22
CA LEU A 236 -7.29 8.88 -10.45
C LEU A 236 -7.22 8.55 -8.96
N ARG A 237 -6.28 9.15 -8.26
CA ARG A 237 -6.18 9.08 -6.81
C ARG A 237 -6.29 10.49 -6.25
N ILE A 238 -7.20 10.73 -5.33
CA ILE A 238 -7.38 12.07 -4.75
C ILE A 238 -7.35 11.93 -3.25
N ASP A 239 -6.19 12.15 -2.63
CA ASP A 239 -6.05 12.13 -1.18
C ASP A 239 -6.53 13.46 -0.58
N ALA A 240 -7.81 13.76 -0.82
CA ALA A 240 -8.43 15.02 -0.45
C ALA A 240 -9.95 14.98 -0.44
N GLU A 241 -10.53 15.98 0.21
CA GLU A 241 -11.96 16.14 0.37
C GLU A 241 -12.56 16.81 -0.86
N LEU A 242 -13.52 16.15 -1.48
CA LEU A 242 -14.29 16.67 -2.60
C LEU A 242 -15.76 16.73 -2.24
N THR A 243 -16.46 17.73 -2.76
CA THR A 243 -17.93 17.70 -2.74
C THR A 243 -18.44 16.57 -3.64
N ALA A 244 -19.64 16.07 -3.35
CA ALA A 244 -20.31 15.12 -4.25
C ALA A 244 -20.43 15.66 -5.69
N THR A 245 -20.73 16.95 -5.85
CA THR A 245 -20.78 17.61 -7.16
C THR A 245 -19.45 17.59 -7.88
N ASN A 246 -18.35 17.95 -7.20
CA ASN A 246 -17.02 17.95 -7.79
C ASN A 246 -16.58 16.53 -8.15
N ALA A 247 -16.81 15.54 -7.28
CA ALA A 247 -16.50 14.15 -7.57
C ALA A 247 -17.26 13.65 -8.83
N LEU A 248 -18.55 13.94 -8.95
CA LEU A 248 -19.35 13.59 -10.13
C LEU A 248 -18.89 14.32 -11.40
N ASP A 249 -18.53 15.60 -11.29
CA ASP A 249 -18.02 16.37 -12.43
C ASP A 249 -16.65 15.88 -12.90
N LEU A 250 -15.79 15.38 -12.00
CA LEU A 250 -14.52 14.76 -12.37
C LEU A 250 -14.75 13.42 -13.10
N LEU A 251 -15.68 12.59 -12.63
CA LEU A 251 -16.07 11.38 -13.37
C LEU A 251 -16.55 11.70 -14.79
N ARG A 252 -17.33 12.79 -14.96
CA ARG A 252 -17.76 13.24 -16.30
C ARG A 252 -16.61 13.71 -17.17
N GLN A 253 -15.59 14.33 -16.58
CA GLN A 253 -14.42 14.84 -17.28
C GLN A 253 -13.43 13.72 -17.68
N CYS A 254 -13.49 12.57 -17.01
CA CYS A 254 -12.59 11.43 -17.20
C CYS A 254 -13.33 10.18 -17.70
N PRO A 255 -13.77 10.13 -18.97
CA PRO A 255 -14.55 9.01 -19.50
C PRO A 255 -13.77 7.68 -19.59
N PHE A 256 -12.44 7.72 -19.63
CA PHE A 256 -11.56 6.55 -19.71
C PHE A 256 -11.04 6.07 -18.36
N LEU A 257 -11.61 6.60 -17.26
CA LEU A 257 -11.15 6.27 -15.92
C LEU A 257 -11.48 4.81 -15.58
N THR A 258 -10.45 3.98 -15.41
CA THR A 258 -10.58 2.56 -15.03
C THR A 258 -10.42 2.34 -13.53
N GLU A 259 -9.71 3.23 -12.86
CA GLU A 259 -9.44 3.13 -11.42
C GLU A 259 -9.60 4.49 -10.74
N TRP A 260 -10.37 4.52 -9.65
CA TRP A 260 -10.40 5.64 -8.73
C TRP A 260 -10.09 5.15 -7.33
N THR A 261 -9.06 5.69 -6.69
CA THR A 261 -8.69 5.33 -5.32
C THR A 261 -8.68 6.52 -4.36
N SER A 262 -8.95 6.23 -3.08
CA SER A 262 -8.81 7.18 -1.96
C SER A 262 -9.71 8.42 -2.01
N LEU A 263 -10.85 8.35 -2.71
CA LEU A 263 -11.76 9.50 -2.83
C LEU A 263 -12.42 9.82 -1.49
N ILE A 264 -12.20 10.99 -0.90
CA ILE A 264 -12.96 11.42 0.27
C ILE A 264 -14.09 12.36 -0.18
N VAL A 265 -15.35 11.93 -0.13
CA VAL A 265 -16.50 12.76 -0.50
C VAL A 265 -17.12 13.39 0.74
N ARG A 266 -17.15 14.72 0.78
CA ARG A 266 -17.79 15.51 1.83
C ARG A 266 -19.02 16.26 1.36
N HIS A 267 -19.84 16.60 2.33
CA HIS A 267 -20.97 17.49 2.15
C HIS A 267 -20.58 18.93 2.46
N HIS A 268 -20.96 19.87 1.59
CA HIS A 268 -21.06 21.28 1.96
C HIS A 268 -22.51 21.59 2.32
N HIS A 269 -22.71 22.52 3.26
CA HIS A 269 -24.00 22.89 3.86
C HIS A 269 -25.22 22.75 2.91
N PRO A 270 -26.32 22.11 3.37
CA PRO A 270 -27.46 21.71 2.53
C PRO A 270 -28.17 22.83 1.76
N ASP A 271 -27.96 24.10 2.12
CA ASP A 271 -28.72 25.23 1.58
C ASP A 271 -28.43 25.61 0.11
N THR A 272 -27.55 24.89 -0.60
CA THR A 272 -27.17 25.23 -1.99
C THR A 272 -27.21 24.07 -2.99
N ALA A 273 -27.75 22.90 -2.61
CA ALA A 273 -27.65 21.71 -3.44
C ALA A 273 -28.60 21.74 -4.66
N ALA A 274 -28.09 22.23 -5.80
CA ALA A 274 -28.64 21.88 -7.10
C ALA A 274 -28.75 20.36 -7.23
N PRO A 275 -29.79 19.82 -7.90
CA PRO A 275 -29.97 18.37 -8.02
C PRO A 275 -28.73 17.73 -8.66
N LEU A 276 -28.19 16.71 -7.98
CA LEU A 276 -27.06 15.95 -8.50
C LEU A 276 -27.46 15.27 -9.80
N ARG A 277 -26.79 15.63 -10.89
CA ARG A 277 -26.98 14.97 -12.17
C ARG A 277 -26.45 13.54 -12.07
N HIS A 278 -27.11 12.61 -12.75
CA HIS A 278 -26.63 11.22 -12.86
C HIS A 278 -25.31 11.16 -13.65
N VAL A 279 -24.47 10.17 -13.36
CA VAL A 279 -23.19 9.89 -14.02
C VAL A 279 -23.07 8.42 -14.34
N LEU A 280 -22.72 8.14 -15.59
CA LEU A 280 -22.44 6.80 -16.09
C LEU A 280 -20.92 6.66 -16.30
N ALA A 281 -20.24 5.94 -15.41
CA ALA A 281 -18.80 5.70 -15.48
C ALA A 281 -18.52 4.35 -16.15
N LEU A 282 -18.52 4.34 -17.49
CA LEU A 282 -18.50 3.11 -18.30
C LEU A 282 -17.25 2.25 -18.11
N GLU A 283 -16.09 2.86 -17.91
CA GLU A 283 -14.80 2.17 -17.88
C GLU A 283 -14.29 1.86 -16.47
N LEU A 284 -14.92 2.43 -15.44
CA LEU A 284 -14.45 2.36 -14.07
C LEU A 284 -14.65 0.94 -13.51
N SER A 285 -13.54 0.24 -13.27
CA SER A 285 -13.53 -1.13 -12.76
C SER A 285 -13.15 -1.22 -11.28
N ASN A 286 -12.33 -0.28 -10.79
CA ASN A 286 -11.85 -0.24 -9.42
C ASN A 286 -12.30 1.08 -8.79
N PHE A 287 -13.15 1.03 -7.76
CA PHE A 287 -13.69 2.21 -7.09
C PHE A 287 -13.46 2.10 -5.58
N ASP A 288 -12.60 2.95 -5.03
CA ASP A 288 -12.31 3.07 -3.59
C ASP A 288 -12.63 4.49 -3.12
N VAL A 289 -13.67 4.57 -2.28
CA VAL A 289 -14.28 5.81 -1.81
C VAL A 289 -14.52 5.79 -0.30
N ASP A 290 -14.21 6.91 0.33
CA ASP A 290 -14.51 7.28 1.71
C ASP A 290 -15.64 8.33 1.69
N LEU A 291 -16.70 8.01 2.41
CA LEU A 291 -18.01 8.63 2.30
C LEU A 291 -18.41 9.17 3.68
N ASP A 292 -18.83 10.43 3.71
CA ASP A 292 -19.39 11.08 4.90
C ASP A 292 -20.92 10.86 4.98
N ASP A 293 -21.57 11.42 5.99
CA ASP A 293 -22.97 11.23 6.37
C ASP A 293 -24.01 11.38 5.22
N MET A 294 -23.70 12.18 4.18
CA MET A 294 -24.59 12.47 3.04
C MET A 294 -24.27 11.68 1.77
N PHE A 295 -23.59 10.54 1.91
CA PHE A 295 -23.26 9.65 0.79
C PHE A 295 -24.42 9.11 -0.05
N PRO A 296 -25.68 9.00 0.43
CA PRO A 296 -26.79 8.51 -0.38
C PRO A 296 -26.98 9.25 -1.71
N LEU A 297 -26.86 10.57 -1.69
CA LEU A 297 -27.06 11.41 -2.88
C LEU A 297 -25.98 11.14 -3.93
N PHE A 298 -24.73 11.03 -3.49
CA PHE A 298 -23.60 10.73 -4.36
C PHE A 298 -23.74 9.33 -4.98
N VAL A 299 -24.00 8.32 -4.15
CA VAL A 299 -24.13 6.92 -4.57
C VAL A 299 -25.34 6.72 -5.50
N ASN A 300 -26.46 7.41 -5.27
CA ASN A 300 -27.64 7.38 -6.16
C ASN A 300 -27.38 8.01 -7.53
N ALA A 301 -26.50 9.00 -7.60
CA ALA A 301 -26.12 9.63 -8.85
C ALA A 301 -25.18 8.77 -9.71
N LEU A 302 -24.71 7.61 -9.22
CA LEU A 302 -23.70 6.79 -9.91
C LEU A 302 -24.28 5.52 -10.52
N THR A 303 -23.79 5.21 -11.73
CA THR A 303 -23.90 3.89 -12.37
C THR A 303 -22.54 3.50 -12.95
N ILE A 304 -22.03 2.33 -12.56
CA ILE A 304 -20.67 1.86 -12.87
C ILE A 304 -20.72 0.44 -13.45
N PRO A 305 -21.11 0.25 -14.72
CA PRO A 305 -21.47 -1.07 -15.27
C PRO A 305 -20.30 -2.07 -15.38
N ARG A 306 -19.04 -1.61 -15.28
CA ARG A 306 -17.84 -2.46 -15.34
C ARG A 306 -17.17 -2.66 -13.98
N LEU A 307 -17.88 -2.36 -12.90
CA LEU A 307 -17.34 -2.44 -11.55
C LEU A 307 -16.92 -3.88 -11.21
N ARG A 308 -15.65 -4.05 -10.86
CA ARG A 308 -15.03 -5.33 -10.43
C ARG A 308 -14.62 -5.27 -8.97
N ARG A 309 -14.04 -4.15 -8.55
CA ARG A 309 -13.65 -3.92 -7.16
C ARG A 309 -14.33 -2.66 -6.62
N LEU A 310 -15.01 -2.81 -5.50
CA LEU A 310 -15.65 -1.73 -4.76
C LEU A 310 -15.13 -1.72 -3.32
N VAL A 311 -14.54 -0.61 -2.91
CA VAL A 311 -14.17 -0.34 -1.52
C VAL A 311 -14.93 0.89 -1.08
N ILE A 312 -15.78 0.74 -0.06
CA ILE A 312 -16.53 1.83 0.54
C ILE A 312 -16.08 1.93 1.99
N LYS A 313 -15.63 3.11 2.39
CA LYS A 313 -15.44 3.48 3.79
C LYS A 313 -16.51 4.50 4.11
N VAL A 314 -17.25 4.30 5.18
CA VAL A 314 -18.23 5.28 5.67
C VAL A 314 -17.69 5.79 6.99
N THR A 315 -17.32 7.07 7.03
CA THR A 315 -16.75 7.70 8.21
C THR A 315 -17.65 8.82 8.70
N SER A 316 -18.18 8.70 9.92
CA SER A 316 -18.88 9.83 10.54
C SER A 316 -17.90 10.71 11.30
N ARG A 317 -17.91 12.01 11.01
CA ARG A 317 -17.04 12.99 11.68
C ARG A 317 -17.75 13.78 12.76
N PHE A 318 -19.07 13.79 12.75
CA PHE A 318 -19.86 14.53 13.72
C PHE A 318 -20.09 13.62 14.94
N GLN A 319 -19.29 13.82 15.98
CA GLN A 319 -19.34 13.03 17.22
C GLN A 319 -20.67 13.15 17.99
N VAL A 320 -21.57 14.03 17.55
CA VAL A 320 -22.74 14.45 18.34
C VAL A 320 -24.00 13.68 17.96
N VAL A 321 -24.05 13.05 16.78
CA VAL A 321 -25.25 12.32 16.33
C VAL A 321 -24.86 10.99 15.71
N PRO A 322 -25.40 9.85 16.20
CA PRO A 322 -25.16 8.56 15.58
C PRO A 322 -25.66 8.58 14.14
N LEU A 323 -24.73 8.44 13.20
CA LEU A 323 -25.05 8.38 11.77
C LEU A 323 -25.81 7.08 11.49
N VAL A 324 -27.11 7.19 11.20
CA VAL A 324 -27.88 6.04 10.73
C VAL A 324 -27.62 5.79 9.24
N ILE A 325 -26.67 4.90 8.95
CA ILE A 325 -26.25 4.57 7.59
C ILE A 325 -27.32 3.72 6.90
N ASP A 326 -27.89 4.25 5.81
CA ASP A 326 -28.77 3.49 4.91
C ASP A 326 -27.97 2.80 3.81
N LEU A 327 -27.74 1.51 3.98
CA LEU A 327 -27.01 0.73 2.99
C LEU A 327 -27.84 0.42 1.72
N SER A 328 -29.15 0.70 1.69
CA SER A 328 -29.98 0.48 0.50
C SER A 328 -29.53 1.31 -0.71
N TYR A 329 -28.85 2.43 -0.48
CA TYR A 329 -28.26 3.22 -1.55
C TYR A 329 -27.07 2.50 -2.21
N ILE A 330 -26.23 1.82 -1.42
CA ILE A 330 -25.13 1.02 -1.93
C ILE A 330 -25.69 -0.14 -2.76
N THR A 331 -26.74 -0.80 -2.27
CA THR A 331 -27.34 -1.92 -3.00
C THR A 331 -28.08 -1.45 -4.24
N GLY A 332 -28.71 -0.27 -4.21
CA GLY A 332 -29.26 0.40 -5.38
C GLY A 332 -28.19 0.71 -6.43
N MET A 333 -27.03 1.24 -6.03
CA MET A 333 -25.91 1.48 -6.96
C MET A 333 -25.37 0.17 -7.54
N ILE A 334 -25.15 -0.85 -6.71
CA ILE A 334 -24.72 -2.17 -7.15
C ILE A 334 -25.74 -2.77 -8.13
N GLY A 335 -27.04 -2.66 -7.81
CA GLY A 335 -28.14 -3.13 -8.64
C GLY A 335 -28.21 -2.44 -10.00
N ARG A 336 -27.88 -1.14 -10.08
CA ARG A 336 -27.73 -0.41 -11.36
C ARG A 336 -26.44 -0.75 -12.10
N SER A 337 -25.42 -1.22 -11.39
CA SER A 337 -24.04 -1.42 -11.91
C SER A 337 -23.71 -2.88 -12.28
N THR A 338 -24.63 -3.82 -12.00
CA THR A 338 -24.70 -5.26 -12.34
C THR A 338 -23.43 -6.09 -12.67
N SER A 339 -23.37 -7.23 -11.98
CA SER A 339 -22.84 -8.59 -12.28
C SER A 339 -21.34 -8.90 -12.26
N SER A 340 -20.41 -7.97 -12.53
CA SER A 340 -18.97 -8.33 -12.54
C SER A 340 -18.22 -8.05 -11.24
N LEU A 341 -18.91 -7.67 -10.16
CA LEU A 341 -18.27 -7.34 -8.89
C LEU A 341 -17.62 -8.60 -8.29
N THR A 342 -16.30 -8.66 -8.32
CA THR A 342 -15.51 -9.77 -7.76
C THR A 342 -14.99 -9.45 -6.37
N ASP A 343 -14.77 -8.18 -6.04
CA ASP A 343 -14.17 -7.77 -4.78
C ASP A 343 -14.97 -6.63 -4.16
N PHE A 344 -15.50 -6.84 -2.97
CA PHE A 344 -16.27 -5.85 -2.24
C PHE A 344 -15.73 -5.68 -0.82
N SER A 345 -15.45 -4.45 -0.43
CA SER A 345 -15.04 -4.09 0.92
C SER A 345 -15.91 -2.97 1.43
N LEU A 346 -16.50 -3.14 2.61
CA LEU A 346 -17.28 -2.15 3.32
C LEU A 346 -16.65 -1.94 4.69
N GLN A 347 -16.21 -0.71 4.96
CA GLN A 347 -15.72 -0.27 6.27
C GLN A 347 -16.69 0.76 6.82
N ILE A 348 -17.13 0.58 8.06
CA ILE A 348 -18.16 1.40 8.69
C ILE A 348 -17.62 1.93 10.02
N ALA A 349 -17.58 3.25 10.15
CA ALA A 349 -17.36 3.95 11.39
C ALA A 349 -18.64 4.74 11.74
N GLY A 350 -19.54 4.09 12.49
CA GLY A 350 -20.85 4.64 12.88
C GLY A 350 -21.85 3.54 13.27
N THR A 351 -23.05 3.93 13.67
CA THR A 351 -24.13 2.99 13.96
C THR A 351 -24.81 2.53 12.67
N LEU A 352 -25.27 1.29 12.64
CA LEU A 352 -26.08 0.79 11.54
C LEU A 352 -27.54 0.74 12.00
N ASP A 353 -28.48 0.98 11.08
CA ASP A 353 -29.89 0.65 11.35
C ASP A 353 -30.17 -0.80 10.96
N ARG A 354 -30.82 -1.52 11.87
CA ARG A 354 -31.17 -2.94 11.70
C ARG A 354 -31.99 -3.20 10.45
N ASN A 355 -33.01 -2.38 10.22
CA ASN A 355 -33.94 -2.61 9.12
C ASN A 355 -33.23 -2.41 7.77
N ARG A 356 -32.43 -1.35 7.65
CA ARG A 356 -31.63 -1.02 6.46
C ARG A 356 -30.53 -2.04 6.20
N PHE A 357 -29.90 -2.55 7.25
CA PHE A 357 -28.89 -3.58 7.11
C PHE A 357 -29.49 -4.93 6.64
N THR A 358 -30.74 -5.24 7.04
CA THR A 358 -31.48 -6.42 6.54
C THR A 358 -31.77 -6.31 5.03
N ILE A 359 -32.09 -5.10 4.54
CA ILE A 359 -32.26 -4.87 3.10
C ILE A 359 -30.94 -5.11 2.37
N PHE A 360 -29.84 -4.61 2.92
CA PHE A 360 -28.52 -4.81 2.33
C PHE A 360 -28.11 -6.28 2.25
N SER A 361 -28.33 -7.07 3.31
CA SER A 361 -28.04 -8.52 3.28
C SER A 361 -28.92 -9.24 2.25
N THR A 362 -30.15 -8.80 2.09
CA THR A 362 -31.07 -9.30 1.07
C THR A 362 -30.66 -8.88 -0.33
N ASP A 363 -29.86 -7.85 -0.57
CA ASP A 363 -29.38 -7.57 -1.94
C ASP A 363 -28.01 -8.21 -2.22
N LEU A 364 -27.21 -8.47 -1.18
CA LEU A 364 -25.92 -9.14 -1.31
C LEU A 364 -26.01 -10.51 -2.01
N HIS A 365 -27.11 -11.26 -1.84
CA HIS A 365 -27.26 -12.56 -2.51
C HIS A 365 -27.25 -12.46 -4.04
N ARG A 366 -27.51 -11.28 -4.61
CA ARG A 366 -27.47 -11.04 -6.05
C ARG A 366 -26.05 -10.98 -6.60
N LEU A 367 -25.05 -10.83 -5.74
CA LEU A 367 -23.62 -10.78 -6.07
C LEU A 367 -23.03 -12.17 -6.25
N SER A 368 -23.58 -12.97 -7.17
CA SER A 368 -23.15 -14.36 -7.38
C SER A 368 -21.68 -14.51 -7.77
N GLN A 369 -21.10 -13.49 -8.40
CA GLN A 369 -19.70 -13.46 -8.85
C GLN A 369 -18.70 -12.98 -7.79
N LEU A 370 -19.16 -12.62 -6.59
CA LEU A 370 -18.31 -12.07 -5.56
C LEU A 370 -17.30 -13.11 -5.07
N ARG A 371 -16.02 -12.83 -5.25
CA ARG A 371 -14.90 -13.67 -4.84
C ARG A 371 -14.29 -13.19 -3.52
N SER A 372 -14.31 -11.90 -3.25
CA SER A 372 -13.78 -11.31 -2.03
C SER A 372 -14.82 -10.42 -1.38
N PHE A 373 -15.15 -10.67 -0.12
CA PHE A 373 -16.00 -9.80 0.68
C PHE A 373 -15.27 -9.40 1.96
N SER A 374 -15.20 -8.11 2.25
CA SER A 374 -14.58 -7.57 3.46
C SER A 374 -15.56 -6.66 4.18
N LEU A 375 -15.82 -6.90 5.46
CA LEU A 375 -16.66 -6.08 6.32
C LEU A 375 -15.87 -5.66 7.55
N LYS A 376 -15.68 -4.36 7.74
CA LYS A 376 -14.89 -3.81 8.84
C LYS A 376 -15.72 -2.81 9.64
N PHE A 377 -15.74 -2.96 10.95
CA PHE A 377 -16.29 -1.98 11.88
C PHE A 377 -15.13 -1.29 12.60
N ASP A 378 -15.23 0.03 12.76
CA ASP A 378 -14.21 0.84 13.42
C ASP A 378 -14.50 1.03 14.91
N ALA A 379 -13.45 1.00 15.74
CA ALA A 379 -13.51 0.97 17.21
C ALA A 379 -14.02 2.27 17.84
N ASP A 380 -13.68 3.38 17.20
CA ASP A 380 -13.73 4.69 17.85
C ASP A 380 -15.15 5.27 17.98
N TYR A 381 -16.15 4.67 17.31
CA TYR A 381 -17.46 5.32 17.09
C TYR A 381 -18.69 4.44 17.24
N TYR A 382 -18.55 3.22 17.74
CA TYR A 382 -19.65 2.26 17.74
C TYR A 382 -20.38 2.19 19.08
N ASP A 383 -21.35 3.07 19.35
CA ASP A 383 -22.38 2.81 20.36
C ASP A 383 -23.57 2.14 19.69
N ALA A 384 -23.59 0.81 19.67
CA ALA A 384 -24.82 0.09 19.32
C ALA A 384 -25.95 0.57 20.24
N GLU A 385 -27.14 0.78 19.67
CA GLU A 385 -28.37 0.75 20.46
C GLU A 385 -28.31 -0.48 21.37
N GLU A 386 -28.54 -0.29 22.67
CA GLU A 386 -28.40 -1.35 23.67
C GLU A 386 -29.03 -2.67 23.18
N GLY A 387 -28.18 -3.66 22.92
CA GLY A 387 -28.60 -5.02 22.58
C GLY A 387 -28.74 -5.37 21.09
N TRP A 388 -28.46 -4.48 20.14
CA TRP A 388 -28.46 -4.86 18.71
C TRP A 388 -27.11 -5.38 18.21
N ASP A 389 -27.12 -6.59 17.66
CA ASP A 389 -25.99 -7.27 17.04
C ASP A 389 -26.13 -7.29 15.49
N PRO A 390 -25.30 -6.55 14.73
CA PRO A 390 -25.31 -6.56 13.27
C PRO A 390 -25.03 -7.95 12.68
N THR A 391 -24.22 -8.77 13.34
CA THR A 391 -23.88 -10.12 12.88
C THR A 391 -25.12 -11.01 12.91
N SER A 392 -25.96 -10.87 13.95
CA SER A 392 -27.25 -11.57 14.01
C SER A 392 -28.13 -11.28 12.81
N THR A 393 -28.10 -10.06 12.29
CA THR A 393 -28.95 -9.65 11.17
C THR A 393 -28.33 -10.03 9.82
N LEU A 394 -27.00 -9.94 9.67
CA LEU A 394 -26.32 -10.33 8.42
C LEU A 394 -26.41 -11.83 8.19
N PHE A 395 -26.22 -12.58 9.27
CA PHE A 395 -26.01 -14.02 9.20
C PHE A 395 -27.14 -14.84 9.79
N GLN A 396 -28.22 -14.22 10.30
CA GLN A 396 -29.46 -14.94 10.67
C GLN A 396 -29.89 -15.95 9.62
N PRO A 397 -29.86 -15.62 8.30
CA PRO A 397 -30.28 -16.55 7.26
C PRO A 397 -29.46 -17.85 7.23
N PHE A 398 -28.25 -17.88 7.81
CA PHE A 398 -27.40 -19.08 7.88
C PHE A 398 -27.63 -19.93 9.12
N LEU A 399 -28.28 -19.41 10.16
CA LEU A 399 -28.66 -20.20 11.34
C LEU A 399 -29.76 -21.22 10.99
N VAL A 400 -30.64 -20.89 10.05
CA VAL A 400 -31.71 -21.77 9.59
C VAL A 400 -31.44 -22.12 8.13
N PRO A 401 -30.82 -23.29 7.83
CA PRO A 401 -30.53 -23.69 6.46
C PRO A 401 -31.84 -23.83 5.68
N LYS A 402 -32.13 -22.85 4.83
CA LYS A 402 -33.22 -22.94 3.87
C LYS A 402 -32.72 -23.65 2.61
N PRO A 403 -33.50 -24.57 2.02
CA PRO A 403 -33.15 -25.14 0.71
C PRO A 403 -33.15 -24.02 -0.33
N GLY A 404 -31.97 -23.69 -0.84
CA GLY A 404 -31.75 -22.60 -1.80
C GLY A 404 -30.32 -22.64 -2.35
N PRO A 405 -30.04 -21.87 -3.43
CA PRO A 405 -28.68 -21.76 -3.94
C PRO A 405 -27.76 -21.21 -2.84
N PRO A 406 -26.48 -21.66 -2.79
CA PRO A 406 -25.55 -21.17 -1.79
C PRO A 406 -25.43 -19.66 -1.90
N PHE A 407 -25.56 -18.96 -0.77
CA PHE A 407 -25.28 -17.54 -0.68
C PHE A 407 -23.85 -17.28 -1.16
N LEU A 408 -23.65 -16.31 -2.07
CA LEU A 408 -22.33 -15.99 -2.64
C LEU A 408 -21.53 -17.23 -3.10
N PRO A 409 -22.01 -17.96 -4.12
CA PRO A 409 -21.44 -19.24 -4.54
C PRO A 409 -19.95 -19.18 -4.94
N CYS A 410 -19.49 -18.01 -5.39
CA CYS A 410 -18.11 -17.80 -5.84
C CYS A 410 -17.19 -17.21 -4.75
N LEU A 411 -17.65 -17.08 -3.50
CA LEU A 411 -16.86 -16.45 -2.44
C LEU A 411 -15.61 -17.27 -2.10
N ARG A 412 -14.44 -16.67 -2.32
CA ARG A 412 -13.10 -17.24 -2.09
C ARG A 412 -12.34 -16.56 -0.97
N ARG A 413 -12.73 -15.35 -0.59
CA ARG A 413 -12.12 -14.58 0.49
C ARG A 413 -13.21 -13.88 1.28
N PHE A 414 -13.28 -14.12 2.58
CA PHE A 414 -14.15 -13.40 3.48
C PHE A 414 -13.29 -12.76 4.56
N HIS A 415 -13.45 -11.45 4.74
CA HIS A 415 -12.81 -10.69 5.78
C HIS A 415 -13.84 -10.01 6.66
N TYR A 416 -13.71 -10.19 7.96
CA TYR A 416 -14.59 -9.59 8.95
C TYR A 416 -13.72 -9.02 10.06
N SER A 417 -13.95 -7.76 10.45
CA SER A 417 -13.24 -7.12 11.57
C SER A 417 -14.25 -6.32 12.39
N THR A 418 -14.27 -6.54 13.69
CA THR A 418 -15.10 -5.78 14.65
C THR A 418 -14.29 -5.41 15.88
N PRO A 419 -14.51 -4.23 16.46
CA PRO A 419 -13.81 -3.77 17.67
C PRO A 419 -14.51 -4.20 18.97
N ARG A 420 -15.80 -4.55 18.92
CA ARG A 420 -16.59 -4.99 20.07
C ARG A 420 -16.84 -6.49 20.04
N LEU A 421 -17.08 -7.04 21.23
CA LEU A 421 -17.50 -8.42 21.47
C LEU A 421 -18.90 -8.61 20.88
N GLN A 422 -18.95 -9.14 19.66
CA GLN A 422 -20.20 -9.56 19.05
C GLN A 422 -20.37 -11.08 19.24
N PRO A 423 -21.60 -11.60 19.28
CA PRO A 423 -21.85 -13.04 19.21
C PRO A 423 -21.23 -13.62 17.95
N TRP A 424 -20.05 -14.25 18.09
CA TRP A 424 -19.32 -14.85 16.98
C TRP A 424 -20.07 -16.01 16.32
N ILE A 425 -21.16 -16.46 16.95
CA ILE A 425 -21.96 -17.63 16.56
C ILE A 425 -22.53 -17.48 15.16
N HIS A 426 -22.89 -16.26 14.78
CA HIS A 426 -23.40 -15.88 13.48
C HIS A 426 -22.35 -16.03 12.38
N ILE A 427 -21.12 -15.59 12.66
CA ILE A 427 -19.99 -15.70 11.75
C ILE A 427 -19.56 -17.16 11.64
N ALA A 428 -19.54 -17.88 12.75
CA ALA A 428 -19.21 -19.29 12.78
C ALA A 428 -20.23 -20.14 11.98
N ALA A 429 -21.53 -19.83 12.10
CA ALA A 429 -22.59 -20.42 11.30
C ALA A 429 -22.44 -20.14 9.80
N PHE A 430 -22.10 -18.90 9.44
CA PHE A 430 -21.78 -18.52 8.06
C PHE A 430 -20.60 -19.33 7.50
N CYS A 431 -19.50 -19.43 8.24
CA CYS A 431 -18.34 -20.21 7.84
C CYS A 431 -18.68 -21.70 7.66
N LYS A 432 -19.49 -22.27 8.57
CA LYS A 432 -19.96 -23.68 8.50
C LYS A 432 -20.82 -23.95 7.27
N TYR A 433 -21.72 -23.01 6.95
CA TYR A 433 -22.56 -23.10 5.77
C TYR A 433 -21.75 -23.09 4.48
N HIS A 434 -20.71 -22.24 4.39
CA HIS A 434 -19.86 -22.19 3.22
C HIS A 434 -18.92 -23.40 3.10
N SER A 435 -18.30 -23.85 4.20
CA SER A 435 -17.37 -24.99 4.17
C SER A 435 -18.02 -26.30 3.71
N THR A 436 -19.33 -26.43 3.89
CA THR A 436 -20.09 -27.63 3.51
C THR A 436 -20.57 -27.61 2.06
N ASN A 437 -20.61 -26.43 1.42
CA ASN A 437 -21.25 -26.24 0.11
C ASN A 437 -20.29 -25.81 -1.02
N THR A 438 -19.02 -25.54 -0.74
CA THR A 438 -18.06 -25.02 -1.75
C THR A 438 -16.78 -25.87 -1.85
N THR A 439 -16.20 -25.94 -3.06
CA THR A 439 -15.05 -26.81 -3.43
C THR A 439 -13.67 -26.26 -3.02
N VAL A 440 -13.59 -25.49 -1.95
CA VAL A 440 -12.42 -24.65 -1.66
C VAL A 440 -11.42 -25.36 -0.75
N ARG A 441 -10.12 -25.12 -0.96
CA ARG A 441 -9.01 -25.82 -0.30
C ARG A 441 -7.89 -24.81 0.06
N SER A 442 -7.39 -24.89 1.30
CA SER A 442 -6.13 -24.37 1.97
C SER A 442 -5.96 -22.95 2.55
N LEU A 443 -4.92 -22.86 3.43
CA LEU A 443 -4.75 -22.06 4.65
C LEU A 443 -3.40 -21.27 4.66
N SER A 444 -3.29 -20.18 5.44
CA SER A 444 -2.08 -19.79 6.20
C SER A 444 -2.51 -19.15 7.54
N VAL A 445 -1.69 -19.05 8.59
CA VAL A 445 -2.14 -18.55 9.92
C VAL A 445 -1.19 -17.49 10.47
N ALA A 446 -1.75 -16.44 11.09
CA ALA A 446 -1.00 -15.49 11.90
C ALA A 446 -1.41 -15.63 13.38
N ASP A 447 -0.43 -16.08 14.17
CA ASP A 447 -0.22 -15.97 15.63
C ASP A 447 -1.45 -15.92 16.57
N PHE A 448 -1.69 -17.04 17.28
CA PHE A 448 -2.74 -17.24 18.29
C PHE A 448 -2.21 -17.27 19.73
N SER A 449 -1.00 -16.77 19.97
CA SER A 449 -0.34 -16.88 21.28
C SER A 449 -1.14 -16.32 22.48
N SER A 450 -2.22 -15.55 22.30
CA SER A 450 -3.02 -14.98 23.40
C SER A 450 -4.50 -15.43 23.47
N CYS A 451 -4.90 -16.58 22.95
CA CYS A 451 -6.32 -16.98 22.96
C CYS A 451 -6.92 -17.23 24.36
N ALA A 452 -6.11 -17.57 25.36
CA ALA A 452 -6.55 -17.63 26.76
C ALA A 452 -7.05 -16.27 27.25
N ASP A 453 -6.45 -15.17 26.77
CA ASP A 453 -6.92 -13.81 27.03
C ASP A 453 -8.25 -13.49 26.36
N LEU A 454 -8.61 -14.18 25.26
CA LEU A 454 -9.87 -13.92 24.55
C LEU A 454 -11.05 -14.56 25.26
N LEU A 455 -10.90 -15.79 25.75
CA LEU A 455 -11.91 -16.44 26.57
C LEU A 455 -12.03 -15.74 27.94
N SER A 456 -10.91 -15.37 28.57
CA SER A 456 -10.92 -14.71 29.87
C SER A 456 -11.51 -13.29 29.82
N ARG A 457 -11.34 -12.57 28.70
CA ARG A 457 -11.94 -11.26 28.46
C ARG A 457 -13.36 -11.34 27.86
N GLY A 458 -13.91 -12.54 27.67
CA GLY A 458 -15.25 -12.75 27.09
C GLY A 458 -15.36 -12.33 25.62
N VAL A 459 -14.24 -12.23 24.90
CA VAL A 459 -14.17 -11.69 23.53
C VAL A 459 -14.84 -12.61 22.51
N ILE A 460 -14.73 -13.91 22.74
CA ILE A 460 -15.39 -14.96 21.98
C ILE A 460 -16.11 -15.89 22.94
N ASP A 461 -17.38 -16.19 22.67
CA ASP A 461 -18.12 -17.16 23.46
C ASP A 461 -17.62 -18.58 23.17
N LYS A 462 -17.77 -19.46 24.17
CA LYS A 462 -17.31 -20.85 24.12
C LYS A 462 -17.91 -21.62 22.94
N GLU A 463 -19.17 -21.36 22.61
CA GLU A 463 -19.89 -22.08 21.54
C GLU A 463 -19.32 -21.72 20.17
N SER A 464 -19.09 -20.43 19.90
CA SER A 464 -18.45 -19.94 18.67
C SER A 464 -17.04 -20.48 18.49
N LEU A 465 -16.25 -20.51 19.57
CA LEU A 465 -14.90 -21.07 19.52
C LEU A 465 -14.94 -22.57 19.21
N GLN A 466 -15.89 -23.32 19.79
CA GLN A 466 -16.09 -24.73 19.45
C GLN A 466 -16.49 -24.92 17.97
N VAL A 467 -17.35 -24.06 17.43
CA VAL A 467 -17.69 -24.11 16.00
C VAL A 467 -16.43 -23.87 15.16
N PHE A 468 -15.64 -22.83 15.42
CA PHE A 468 -14.42 -22.58 14.66
C PHE A 468 -13.40 -23.73 14.74
N LEU A 469 -13.29 -24.38 15.90
CA LEU A 469 -12.41 -25.55 16.09
C LEU A 469 -12.93 -26.84 15.44
N THR A 470 -14.23 -26.91 15.15
CA THR A 470 -14.88 -28.06 14.48
C THR A 470 -15.04 -27.87 12.99
N LEU A 471 -14.84 -26.65 12.47
CA LEU A 471 -14.75 -26.42 11.03
C LEU A 471 -13.61 -27.27 10.47
N PRO A 472 -13.80 -27.93 9.31
CA PRO A 472 -12.73 -28.68 8.65
C PRO A 472 -11.50 -27.78 8.55
N THR A 473 -10.34 -28.27 9.00
CA THR A 473 -9.08 -27.52 9.16
C THR A 473 -8.47 -27.01 7.85
N THR A 474 -9.24 -27.01 6.75
CA THR A 474 -8.82 -26.57 5.43
C THR A 474 -9.36 -25.16 5.13
N GLY A 475 -8.52 -24.14 5.39
CA GLY A 475 -8.58 -22.86 4.66
C GLY A 475 -9.12 -21.61 5.37
N LEU A 476 -9.32 -21.66 6.68
CA LEU A 476 -9.69 -20.47 7.48
C LEU A 476 -8.46 -19.90 8.19
N THR A 477 -8.00 -18.75 7.73
CA THR A 477 -7.00 -17.96 8.43
C THR A 477 -7.69 -17.10 9.46
N PHE A 478 -7.40 -17.32 10.73
CA PHE A 478 -7.76 -16.36 11.75
C PHE A 478 -6.52 -15.49 12.02
N LYS A 479 -6.69 -14.17 12.09
CA LYS A 479 -5.67 -13.23 12.55
C LYS A 479 -6.27 -12.42 13.68
N PHE A 480 -5.64 -12.46 14.84
CA PHE A 480 -6.06 -11.64 15.96
C PHE A 480 -5.12 -10.45 16.11
N ASP A 481 -5.66 -9.25 16.05
CA ASP A 481 -4.91 -8.03 16.37
C ASP A 481 -5.15 -7.69 17.84
N THR A 482 -4.18 -8.06 18.68
CA THR A 482 -4.21 -7.81 20.12
C THR A 482 -4.22 -6.33 20.48
N LYS A 483 -3.78 -5.44 19.59
CA LYS A 483 -3.80 -3.98 19.82
C LYS A 483 -5.17 -3.38 19.57
N LEU A 484 -5.92 -3.93 18.63
CA LEU A 484 -7.24 -3.42 18.21
C LEU A 484 -8.41 -4.21 18.80
N LEU A 485 -8.14 -5.27 19.57
CA LEU A 485 -9.14 -6.26 20.00
C LEU A 485 -9.98 -6.79 18.81
N ALA A 486 -9.37 -6.81 17.62
CA ALA A 486 -10.05 -7.15 16.39
C ALA A 486 -9.64 -8.56 15.95
N MET A 487 -10.64 -9.40 15.67
CA MET A 487 -10.42 -10.67 15.00
C MET A 487 -10.76 -10.51 13.53
N SER A 488 -9.78 -10.81 12.69
CA SER A 488 -9.88 -10.91 11.24
C SER A 488 -9.97 -12.37 10.84
N ILE A 489 -11.04 -12.75 10.17
CA ILE A 489 -11.08 -14.01 9.42
C ILE A 489 -10.60 -13.69 8.01
N GLU A 490 -9.76 -14.52 7.41
CA GLU A 490 -9.41 -14.45 6.00
C GLU A 490 -9.57 -15.86 5.41
N TYR A 491 -10.06 -15.94 4.19
CA TYR A 491 -10.25 -17.21 3.48
C TYR A 491 -9.41 -17.17 2.21
N HIS A 492 -8.74 -18.26 1.85
CA HIS A 492 -7.79 -18.32 0.72
C HIS A 492 -7.96 -19.61 -0.10
N GLU A 493 -7.50 -19.62 -1.36
CA GLU A 493 -7.40 -20.83 -2.21
C GLU A 493 -5.98 -21.39 -2.22
N LEU A 494 -5.85 -22.71 -2.48
CA LEU A 494 -4.59 -23.40 -2.79
C LEU A 494 -3.96 -22.79 -4.04
N PRO A 495 -2.62 -22.61 -4.07
CA PRO A 495 -1.90 -22.32 -5.31
C PRO A 495 -2.17 -23.42 -6.34
N THR A 496 -2.26 -23.02 -7.60
CA THR A 496 -2.39 -23.97 -8.71
C THR A 496 -1.04 -24.64 -8.99
N PRO A 497 -1.00 -25.85 -9.59
CA PRO A 497 0.25 -26.48 -9.99
C PRO A 497 1.01 -25.56 -10.97
N GLY A 498 2.06 -24.87 -10.50
CA GLY A 498 2.85 -23.91 -11.28
C GLY A 498 3.27 -22.64 -10.53
N ASP A 499 2.61 -22.30 -9.42
CA ASP A 499 3.05 -21.22 -8.52
C ASP A 499 4.28 -21.65 -7.69
N ASP A 500 5.00 -20.74 -7.02
CA ASP A 500 6.14 -21.09 -6.14
C ASP A 500 5.65 -21.88 -4.91
N VAL A 501 5.48 -23.18 -5.11
CA VAL A 501 4.87 -24.12 -4.17
C VAL A 501 5.70 -24.22 -2.89
N LEU A 502 7.03 -24.11 -2.97
CA LEU A 502 7.92 -24.43 -1.85
C LEU A 502 7.84 -23.37 -0.73
N SER A 503 7.83 -22.09 -1.10
CA SER A 503 7.72 -20.98 -0.13
C SER A 503 6.33 -20.93 0.52
N TYR A 504 5.28 -21.33 -0.21
CA TYR A 504 3.93 -21.50 0.32
C TYR A 504 3.82 -22.67 1.32
N TYR A 505 4.36 -23.85 1.00
CA TYR A 505 4.29 -25.04 1.87
C TYR A 505 5.10 -24.88 3.17
N ILE A 506 6.27 -24.23 3.13
CA ILE A 506 7.06 -23.93 4.35
C ILE A 506 6.31 -22.98 5.29
N GLY A 507 5.54 -22.03 4.74
CA GLY A 507 4.67 -21.16 5.54
C GLY A 507 3.43 -21.90 6.11
N LEU A 508 2.87 -22.82 5.33
CA LEU A 508 1.71 -23.65 5.69
C LEU A 508 2.03 -24.63 6.83
N GLU A 509 3.19 -25.29 6.79
CA GLU A 509 3.57 -26.30 7.78
C GLU A 509 3.80 -25.69 9.18
N LYS A 510 4.46 -24.52 9.25
CA LYS A 510 4.59 -23.74 10.48
C LYS A 510 3.24 -23.27 11.05
N SER A 511 2.33 -22.90 10.15
CA SER A 511 0.96 -22.48 10.51
C SER A 511 0.12 -23.65 11.04
N LEU A 512 0.21 -24.83 10.41
CA LEU A 512 -0.54 -26.03 10.79
C LEU A 512 -0.13 -26.58 12.15
N GLU A 513 1.18 -26.57 12.46
CA GLU A 513 1.66 -27.01 13.78
C GLU A 513 1.19 -26.07 14.88
N SER A 514 1.20 -24.76 14.61
CA SER A 514 0.63 -23.75 15.51
C SER A 514 -0.88 -23.95 15.73
N VAL A 515 -1.65 -24.32 14.70
CA VAL A 515 -3.09 -24.64 14.81
C VAL A 515 -3.36 -25.92 15.58
N ARG A 516 -2.54 -26.97 15.40
CA ARG A 516 -2.68 -28.24 16.13
C ARG A 516 -2.42 -28.05 17.62
N THR A 517 -1.32 -27.39 17.97
CA THR A 517 -0.98 -27.05 19.35
C THR A 517 -2.04 -26.15 19.99
N PHE A 518 -2.54 -25.17 19.24
CA PHE A 518 -3.66 -24.33 19.64
C PHE A 518 -4.95 -25.14 19.91
N ARG A 519 -5.34 -26.03 18.99
CA ARG A 519 -6.53 -26.88 19.13
C ARG A 519 -6.44 -27.79 20.36
N ARG A 520 -5.26 -28.36 20.63
CA ARG A 520 -5.01 -29.16 21.86
C ARG A 520 -5.20 -28.32 23.12
N ARG A 521 -4.58 -27.12 23.20
CA ARG A 521 -4.67 -26.23 24.36
C ARG A 521 -6.10 -25.74 24.62
N VAL A 522 -6.85 -25.39 23.59
CA VAL A 522 -8.24 -24.94 23.76
C VAL A 522 -9.17 -26.08 24.15
N LEU A 523 -9.08 -27.26 23.54
CA LEU A 523 -9.92 -28.40 23.91
C LEU A 523 -9.71 -28.82 25.37
N TRP A 524 -8.47 -28.75 25.86
CA TRP A 524 -8.14 -28.94 27.27
C TRP A 524 -8.84 -27.93 28.19
N HIS A 525 -8.77 -26.63 27.85
CA HIS A 525 -9.46 -25.58 28.63
C HIS A 525 -10.99 -25.69 28.60
N LEU A 526 -11.59 -26.18 27.52
CA LEU A 526 -13.03 -26.30 27.39
C LEU A 526 -13.63 -27.51 28.13
N ASN A 527 -12.83 -28.54 28.42
CA ASN A 527 -13.22 -29.71 29.19
C ASN A 527 -12.02 -30.28 29.97
N PRO A 528 -11.71 -29.74 31.16
CA PRO A 528 -10.50 -30.06 31.93
C PRO A 528 -10.48 -31.51 32.48
N ASN A 529 -11.61 -32.23 32.41
CA ASN A 529 -11.71 -33.63 32.82
C ASN A 529 -11.35 -34.62 31.68
N THR A 530 -11.09 -34.13 30.47
CA THR A 530 -10.64 -34.96 29.35
C THR A 530 -9.12 -35.03 29.39
N SER A 531 -8.55 -36.23 29.48
CA SER A 531 -7.11 -36.43 29.28
C SER A 531 -6.72 -35.89 27.89
N LEU A 532 -5.58 -35.19 27.80
CA LEU A 532 -5.10 -34.61 26.54
C LEU A 532 -4.95 -35.67 25.43
N ASN A 533 -4.74 -36.94 25.84
CA ASN A 533 -4.59 -38.10 24.95
C ASN A 533 -5.93 -38.66 24.45
N ASP A 534 -7.04 -38.38 25.12
CA ASP A 534 -8.38 -38.89 24.74
C ASP A 534 -9.08 -37.99 23.72
N ALA A 535 -8.62 -36.75 23.54
CA ALA A 535 -9.29 -35.75 22.69
C ALA A 535 -9.15 -36.02 21.17
N LEU A 536 -8.15 -36.80 20.73
CA LEU A 536 -7.97 -37.30 19.35
C LEU A 536 -7.10 -38.57 19.36
N PRO A 537 -7.60 -39.75 18.93
CA PRO A 537 -6.80 -40.97 18.93
C PRO A 537 -5.80 -40.97 17.76
N GLY A 538 -4.49 -41.12 18.05
CA GLY A 538 -3.49 -41.47 17.04
C GLY A 538 -2.13 -40.74 17.05
N SER A 539 -1.64 -40.18 18.16
CA SER A 539 -0.25 -39.70 18.23
C SER A 539 0.44 -40.15 19.52
N ASP A 540 1.32 -41.15 19.40
CA ASP A 540 2.18 -41.68 20.48
C ASP A 540 3.43 -40.81 20.69
N GLU A 541 3.26 -39.50 20.87
CA GLU A 541 4.35 -38.61 21.29
C GLU A 541 4.07 -38.09 22.71
N GLU A 542 4.91 -38.53 23.67
CA GLU A 542 4.95 -37.99 25.03
C GLU A 542 5.25 -36.49 24.99
N MET A 543 4.34 -35.69 25.56
CA MET A 543 4.51 -34.24 25.66
C MET A 543 5.54 -33.91 26.75
N ASP A 544 6.48 -33.01 26.44
CA ASP A 544 7.56 -32.60 27.33
C ASP A 544 6.99 -32.01 28.66
N PRO A 545 7.41 -32.49 29.84
CA PRO A 545 6.91 -32.01 31.14
C PRO A 545 7.10 -30.50 31.40
N GLU A 546 7.98 -29.80 30.68
CA GLU A 546 8.09 -28.34 30.78
C GLU A 546 6.87 -27.60 30.20
N ASP A 547 6.22 -28.13 29.15
CA ASP A 547 5.02 -27.54 28.53
C ASP A 547 3.76 -27.70 29.40
N VAL A 548 3.72 -28.76 30.23
CA VAL A 548 2.66 -29.01 31.21
C VAL A 548 2.77 -28.02 32.38
N SER A 549 3.99 -27.66 32.77
CA SER A 549 4.29 -26.69 33.85
C SER A 549 3.88 -25.26 33.48
N GLU A 550 4.06 -24.84 32.23
CA GLU A 550 3.59 -23.52 31.76
C GLU A 550 2.06 -23.45 31.65
N SER A 551 1.43 -24.52 31.18
CA SER A 551 -0.04 -24.61 31.08
C SER A 551 -0.73 -24.61 32.45
N ALA A 552 -0.10 -25.23 33.47
CA ALA A 552 -0.57 -25.21 34.86
C ALA A 552 -0.43 -23.83 35.53
N LYS A 553 0.60 -23.05 35.17
CA LYS A 553 0.79 -21.67 35.68
C LYS A 553 -0.27 -20.70 35.13
N VAL A 554 -0.71 -20.90 33.90
CA VAL A 554 -1.80 -20.10 33.29
C VAL A 554 -3.15 -20.46 33.93
N ALA A 555 -3.39 -21.73 34.30
CA ALA A 555 -4.60 -22.16 34.99
C ALA A 555 -4.73 -21.59 36.41
N LEU A 556 -3.63 -21.47 37.16
CA LEU A 556 -3.61 -20.89 38.51
C LEU A 556 -3.92 -19.38 38.50
N HIS A 557 -3.47 -18.66 37.47
CA HIS A 557 -3.70 -17.22 37.38
C HIS A 557 -5.15 -16.84 36.99
N ILE A 558 -5.91 -17.76 36.37
CA ILE A 558 -7.27 -17.51 35.86
C ILE A 558 -8.36 -17.79 36.92
N TYR A 559 -8.10 -18.66 37.90
CA TYR A 559 -9.09 -19.04 38.92
C TYR A 559 -8.87 -18.42 40.32
N GLY A 560 -7.89 -17.53 40.47
CA GLY A 560 -7.71 -16.74 41.69
C GLY A 560 -7.45 -17.57 42.95
N TYR A 561 -6.40 -18.40 42.91
CA TYR A 561 -5.72 -18.93 44.09
C TYR A 561 -4.27 -18.48 44.12
#